data_AF-N9Q7H7-F1
#
_entry.id   AF-N9Q7H7-F1
#
_cell.length_a   1.000
_cell.length_b   1.000
_cell.length_c   1.000
_cell.angle_alpha   90.00
_cell.angle_beta   90.00
_cell.angle_gamma   90.00
#
_symmetry.space_group_name_H-M   'P 1'
#
loop_
_entity.id
_entity.type
_entity.pdbx_description
1 polymer ?
#
loop_
_entity_poly.entity_id
_entity_poly.type
_entity_poly.pdbx_seq_one_letter_code
_entity_poly.pdbx_strand_id
1 'polypeptide(L)'
;MSIHPMELLKQKVSSVIVNDQTSLVNEKNDVLSRFYPILLYRFLEKPELVDKLREKLTPSIFDLLEENERVKNALLLRLAAGKVSVAEVEITLNRAIPKSLAVLSNEVGNDAMAIIYYLRDHKASIYSLLPSWTTEVLTQLNETYIKEQLLDVIPAIPIVPPTKKQNKIFPLFTVLFGFSLIFLYHLSK
;
A
#
# COMPACT_ATOMS: atom_id res chain seq x y z
N MET A 1 15.05 -14.05 27.91
CA MET A 1 15.30 -13.56 26.54
C MET A 1 14.04 -13.80 25.75
N SER A 2 13.51 -12.77 25.10
CA SER A 2 12.38 -12.93 24.17
C SER A 2 12.82 -13.79 23.00
N ILE A 3 11.91 -14.63 22.49
CA ILE A 3 12.13 -15.40 21.28
C ILE A 3 12.42 -14.46 20.10
N HIS A 4 13.20 -14.89 19.10
CA HIS A 4 13.46 -14.05 17.94
C HIS A 4 12.16 -13.78 17.14
N PRO A 5 11.85 -12.54 16.69
CA PRO A 5 10.58 -12.21 16.05
C PRO A 5 10.24 -13.08 14.84
N MET A 6 11.26 -13.41 14.03
CA MET A 6 11.10 -14.32 12.89
C MET A 6 10.70 -15.74 13.30
N GLU A 7 11.26 -16.26 14.39
CA GLU A 7 10.94 -17.61 14.88
C GLU A 7 9.55 -17.62 15.50
N LEU A 8 9.22 -16.59 16.27
CA LEU A 8 7.91 -16.36 16.84
C LEU A 8 6.81 -16.40 15.77
N LEU A 9 6.97 -15.62 14.68
CA LEU A 9 5.99 -15.59 13.59
C LEU A 9 5.90 -16.94 12.86
N LYS A 10 7.03 -17.60 12.58
CA LYS A 10 7.03 -18.93 11.96
C LYS A 10 6.29 -19.97 12.82
N GLN A 11 6.51 -19.96 14.13
CA GLN A 11 5.89 -20.93 15.03
C GLN A 11 4.39 -20.66 15.24
N LYS A 12 4.01 -19.42 15.52
CA LYS A 12 2.66 -19.06 15.96
C LYS A 12 1.72 -18.61 14.83
N VAL A 13 2.25 -18.11 13.70
CA VAL A 13 1.42 -17.63 12.57
C VAL A 13 1.38 -18.64 11.43
N SER A 14 2.53 -19.18 11.00
CA SER A 14 2.55 -20.07 9.83
C SER A 14 1.70 -21.32 10.06
N SER A 15 1.77 -21.94 11.24
CA SER A 15 0.95 -23.09 11.61
C SER A 15 -0.55 -22.83 11.46
N VAL A 16 -1.02 -21.65 11.87
CA VAL A 16 -2.44 -21.28 11.77
C VAL A 16 -2.85 -21.00 10.33
N ILE A 17 -2.02 -20.29 9.56
CA ILE A 17 -2.36 -19.92 8.18
C ILE A 17 -2.34 -21.13 7.25
N VAL A 18 -1.36 -22.01 7.43
CA VAL A 18 -1.07 -23.13 6.54
C VAL A 18 -2.01 -24.31 6.80
N ASN A 19 -2.42 -24.56 8.05
CA ASN A 19 -3.26 -25.71 8.40
C ASN A 19 -4.75 -25.54 8.03
N ASP A 20 -5.20 -24.32 7.76
CA ASP A 20 -6.61 -24.03 7.45
C ASP A 20 -7.03 -24.47 6.03
N GLN A 21 -6.09 -24.80 5.13
CA GLN A 21 -6.36 -25.11 3.73
C GLN A 21 -5.48 -26.28 3.25
N THR A 22 -6.11 -27.39 2.85
CA THR A 22 -5.45 -28.68 2.53
C THR A 22 -4.57 -28.68 1.27
N SER A 23 -4.42 -27.53 0.59
CA SER A 23 -3.60 -27.38 -0.61
C SER A 23 -2.52 -26.29 -0.46
N LEU A 24 -1.38 -26.51 -1.11
CA LEU A 24 -0.25 -25.58 -1.20
C LEU A 24 0.43 -25.21 0.13
N VAL A 25 0.41 -26.13 1.09
CA VAL A 25 0.97 -25.95 2.45
C VAL A 25 2.42 -25.48 2.41
N ASN A 26 3.25 -26.17 1.61
CA ASN A 26 4.68 -25.88 1.51
C ASN A 26 4.95 -24.53 0.86
N GLU A 27 4.19 -24.21 -0.19
CA GLU A 27 4.32 -23.00 -0.95
C GLU A 27 3.86 -21.77 -0.16
N LYS A 28 2.76 -21.91 0.61
CA LYS A 28 2.32 -20.87 1.55
C LYS A 28 3.35 -20.63 2.64
N ASN A 29 3.93 -21.70 3.19
CA ASN A 29 4.99 -21.56 4.18
C ASN A 29 6.25 -20.89 3.60
N ASP A 30 6.63 -21.22 2.37
CA ASP A 30 7.72 -20.56 1.63
C ASP A 30 7.43 -19.06 1.44
N VAL A 31 6.22 -18.72 0.99
CA VAL A 31 5.75 -17.32 0.86
C VAL A 31 5.84 -16.57 2.20
N LEU A 32 5.31 -17.15 3.29
CA LEU A 32 5.32 -16.55 4.62
C LEU A 32 6.75 -16.36 5.14
N SER A 33 7.63 -17.33 4.91
CA SER A 33 9.03 -17.26 5.33
C SER A 33 9.79 -16.10 4.69
N ARG A 34 9.46 -15.75 3.45
CA ARG A 34 9.99 -14.57 2.73
C ARG A 34 9.26 -13.27 3.10
N PHE A 35 7.99 -13.36 3.48
CA PHE A 35 7.17 -12.20 3.81
C PHE A 35 7.47 -11.64 5.21
N TYR A 36 7.65 -12.48 6.23
CA TYR A 36 7.87 -12.00 7.60
C TYR A 36 9.02 -11.00 7.77
N PRO A 37 10.22 -11.18 7.20
CA PRO A 37 11.28 -10.18 7.38
C PRO A 37 10.89 -8.85 6.74
N ILE A 38 10.12 -8.88 5.64
CA ILE A 38 9.58 -7.66 5.00
C ILE A 38 8.58 -6.97 5.92
N LEU A 39 7.63 -7.70 6.51
CA LEU A 39 6.66 -7.16 7.46
C LEU A 39 7.36 -6.47 8.64
N LEU A 40 8.31 -7.17 9.25
CA LEU A 40 9.06 -6.66 10.41
C LEU A 40 9.92 -5.45 10.05
N TYR A 41 10.57 -5.48 8.89
CA TYR A 41 11.31 -4.34 8.34
C TYR A 41 10.40 -3.12 8.15
N ARG A 42 9.18 -3.30 7.62
CA ARG A 42 8.22 -2.21 7.44
C ARG A 42 7.82 -1.56 8.76
N PHE A 43 7.63 -2.34 9.83
CA PHE A 43 7.39 -1.78 11.16
C PHE A 43 8.60 -1.01 11.71
N LEU A 44 9.82 -1.48 11.45
CA LEU A 44 11.04 -0.78 11.87
C LEU A 44 11.25 0.54 11.14
N GLU A 45 11.01 0.57 9.82
CA GLU A 45 11.14 1.77 8.99
C GLU A 45 10.01 2.76 9.24
N LYS A 46 8.80 2.25 9.49
CA LYS A 46 7.59 3.06 9.65
C LYS A 46 6.76 2.60 10.87
N PRO A 47 7.19 2.94 12.10
CA PRO A 47 6.57 2.50 13.35
C PRO A 47 5.06 2.76 13.45
N GLU A 48 4.57 3.85 12.87
CA GLU A 48 3.16 4.22 12.87
C GLU A 48 2.27 3.23 12.11
N LEU A 49 2.84 2.37 11.26
CA LEU A 49 2.08 1.30 10.60
C LEU A 49 1.52 0.30 11.60
N VAL A 50 2.18 0.10 12.75
CA VAL A 50 1.69 -0.83 13.77
C VAL A 50 0.32 -0.40 14.27
N ASP A 51 0.16 0.85 14.67
CA ASP A 51 -1.13 1.36 15.15
C ASP A 51 -2.15 1.50 14.02
N LYS A 52 -1.75 2.05 12.87
CA LYS A 52 -2.65 2.18 11.70
C LYS A 52 -3.27 0.85 11.26
N LEU A 53 -2.49 -0.23 11.27
CA LEU A 53 -3.00 -1.55 10.89
C LEU A 53 -3.87 -2.18 11.99
N ARG A 54 -3.59 -1.88 13.27
CA ARG A 54 -4.40 -2.37 14.39
C ARG A 54 -5.78 -1.71 14.46
N GLU A 55 -5.87 -0.43 14.07
CA GLU A 55 -7.13 0.32 14.03
C GLU A 55 -8.05 -0.16 12.90
N LYS A 56 -7.50 -0.79 11.85
CA LYS A 56 -8.28 -1.36 10.74
C LYS A 56 -8.90 -2.70 11.16
N LEU A 57 -10.19 -2.89 10.86
CA LEU A 57 -10.90 -4.17 11.09
C LEU A 57 -10.31 -5.31 10.26
N THR A 58 -9.88 -5.00 9.04
CA THR A 58 -9.33 -5.97 8.07
C THR A 58 -8.05 -5.41 7.46
N PRO A 59 -6.92 -5.41 8.21
CA PRO A 59 -5.65 -4.92 7.68
C PRO A 59 -5.16 -5.83 6.56
N SER A 60 -4.66 -5.21 5.50
CA SER A 60 -4.23 -5.86 4.26
C SER A 60 -2.80 -5.48 3.88
N ILE A 61 -2.25 -6.20 2.90
CA ILE A 61 -0.96 -5.90 2.29
C ILE A 61 -0.96 -4.55 1.60
N PHE A 62 -2.11 -4.10 1.08
CA PHE A 62 -2.26 -2.78 0.50
C PHE A 62 -2.08 -1.70 1.57
N ASP A 63 -2.65 -1.90 2.77
CA ASP A 63 -2.49 -0.98 3.90
C ASP A 63 -1.04 -0.94 4.41
N LEU A 64 -0.37 -2.10 4.49
CA LEU A 64 1.03 -2.22 4.90
C LEU A 64 1.98 -1.48 3.94
N LEU A 65 1.60 -1.44 2.66
CA LEU A 65 2.31 -0.79 1.57
C LEU A 65 1.74 0.59 1.24
N GLU A 66 1.04 1.21 2.21
CA GLU A 66 0.60 2.60 2.13
C GLU A 66 -0.24 2.89 0.89
N GLU A 67 -1.13 1.96 0.56
CA GLU A 67 -2.09 2.08 -0.54
C GLU A 67 -1.41 2.25 -1.92
N ASN A 68 -0.19 1.74 -2.05
CA ASN A 68 0.59 1.76 -3.29
C ASN A 68 0.38 0.49 -4.12
N GLU A 69 -0.49 0.57 -5.13
CA GLU A 69 -0.87 -0.55 -6.01
C GLU A 69 0.34 -1.11 -6.79
N ARG A 70 1.26 -0.24 -7.21
CA ARG A 70 2.45 -0.62 -7.97
C ARG A 70 3.39 -1.47 -7.12
N VAL A 71 3.70 -1.01 -5.91
CA VAL A 71 4.58 -1.73 -4.98
C VAL A 71 3.93 -3.03 -4.52
N LYS A 72 2.62 -3.01 -4.22
CA LYS A 72 1.84 -4.20 -3.90
C LYS A 72 2.00 -5.26 -4.99
N ASN A 73 1.70 -4.91 -6.24
CA ASN A 73 1.75 -5.86 -7.35
C ASN A 73 3.17 -6.40 -7.60
N ALA A 74 4.19 -5.54 -7.52
CA ALA A 74 5.59 -5.97 -7.63
C ALA A 74 5.99 -6.94 -6.51
N LEU A 75 5.61 -6.65 -5.27
CA LEU A 75 5.89 -7.49 -4.11
C LEU A 75 5.19 -8.85 -4.21
N LEU A 76 3.89 -8.87 -4.54
CA LEU A 76 3.13 -10.11 -4.68
C LEU A 76 3.69 -10.99 -5.81
N LEU A 77 4.09 -10.39 -6.94
CA LEU A 77 4.70 -11.12 -8.05
C LEU A 77 6.03 -11.76 -7.64
N ARG A 78 6.89 -11.04 -6.92
CA ARG A 78 8.17 -11.57 -6.43
C ARG A 78 7.98 -12.68 -5.40
N LEU A 79 6.98 -12.57 -4.53
CA LEU A 79 6.66 -13.59 -3.53
C LEU A 79 6.03 -14.85 -4.13
N ALA A 80 5.20 -14.70 -5.17
CA ALA A 80 4.61 -15.81 -5.92
C ALA A 80 5.68 -16.69 -6.57
N ALA A 81 6.74 -16.07 -7.13
CA ALA A 81 7.87 -16.74 -7.76
C ALA A 81 7.47 -17.84 -8.78
N GLY A 82 6.29 -17.71 -9.41
CA GLY A 82 5.72 -18.70 -10.32
C GLY A 82 5.20 -20.00 -9.68
N LYS A 83 5.26 -20.14 -8.35
CA LYS A 83 4.85 -21.35 -7.62
C LYS A 83 3.41 -21.29 -7.09
N VAL A 84 2.93 -20.08 -6.81
CA VAL A 84 1.59 -19.79 -6.26
C VAL A 84 0.98 -18.67 -7.08
N SER A 85 -0.35 -18.65 -7.24
CA SER A 85 -1.01 -17.53 -7.90
C SER A 85 -0.85 -16.24 -7.07
N VAL A 86 -0.78 -15.09 -7.75
CA VAL A 86 -0.67 -13.77 -7.09
C VAL A 86 -1.83 -13.54 -6.13
N ALA A 87 -3.05 -13.95 -6.51
CA ALA A 87 -4.24 -13.85 -5.65
C ALA A 87 -4.12 -14.69 -4.37
N GLU A 88 -3.60 -15.91 -4.47
CA GLU A 88 -3.43 -16.78 -3.30
C GLU A 88 -2.33 -16.27 -2.37
N VAL A 89 -1.26 -15.67 -2.92
CA VAL A 89 -0.25 -14.95 -2.14
C VAL A 89 -0.91 -13.79 -1.38
N GLU A 90 -1.68 -12.94 -2.06
CA GLU A 90 -2.36 -11.81 -1.42
C GLU A 90 -3.30 -12.25 -0.28
N ILE A 91 -4.12 -13.28 -0.51
CA ILE A 91 -4.99 -13.87 0.52
C ILE A 91 -4.17 -14.37 1.71
N THR A 92 -3.06 -15.07 1.45
CA THR A 92 -2.17 -15.60 2.47
C THR A 92 -1.58 -14.48 3.33
N LEU A 93 -1.09 -13.41 2.69
CA LEU A 93 -0.50 -12.25 3.36
C LEU A 93 -1.55 -11.48 4.18
N ASN A 94 -2.72 -11.20 3.60
CA ASN A 94 -3.80 -10.48 4.26
C ASN A 94 -4.30 -11.21 5.51
N ARG A 95 -4.27 -12.55 5.52
CA ARG A 95 -4.58 -13.33 6.73
C ARG A 95 -3.43 -13.33 7.74
N ALA A 96 -2.19 -13.30 7.26
CA ALA A 96 -0.99 -13.35 8.11
C ALA A 96 -0.72 -12.04 8.85
N ILE A 97 -1.01 -10.87 8.26
CA ILE A 97 -0.77 -9.54 8.86
C ILE A 97 -1.46 -9.39 10.23
N PRO A 98 -2.79 -9.52 10.36
CA PRO A 98 -3.47 -9.35 11.65
C PRO A 98 -3.03 -10.38 12.68
N LYS A 99 -2.77 -11.63 12.27
CA LYS A 99 -2.25 -12.67 13.17
C LYS A 99 -0.83 -12.36 13.66
N SER A 100 0.02 -11.81 12.79
CA SER A 100 1.38 -11.41 13.15
C SER A 100 1.37 -10.26 14.15
N LEU A 101 0.52 -9.26 13.94
CA LEU A 101 0.31 -8.17 14.91
C LEU A 101 -0.16 -8.70 16.27
N ALA A 102 -1.17 -9.58 16.28
CA ALA A 102 -1.66 -10.17 17.51
C ALA A 102 -0.58 -10.99 18.25
N VAL A 103 0.20 -11.78 17.51
CA VAL A 103 1.31 -12.58 18.09
C VAL A 103 2.40 -11.68 18.67
N LEU A 104 2.78 -10.61 17.98
CA LEU A 104 3.77 -9.65 18.48
C LEU A 104 3.25 -8.92 19.73
N SER A 105 2.01 -8.42 19.70
CA SER A 105 1.37 -7.79 20.86
C SER A 105 1.29 -8.72 22.08
N ASN A 106 0.99 -10.00 21.85
CA ASN A 106 0.91 -10.98 22.93
C ASN A 106 2.28 -11.33 23.53
N GLU A 107 3.36 -11.18 22.77
CA GLU A 107 4.71 -11.47 23.23
C GLU A 107 5.29 -10.33 24.07
N VAL A 108 5.10 -9.07 23.65
CA VAL A 108 5.80 -7.92 24.27
C VAL A 108 4.88 -6.84 24.83
N GLY A 109 3.57 -7.01 24.71
CA GLY A 109 2.56 -6.05 25.19
C GLY A 109 1.81 -5.37 24.04
N ASN A 110 0.59 -4.93 24.33
CA ASN A 110 -0.34 -4.38 23.34
C ASN A 110 -0.07 -2.90 22.97
N ASP A 111 1.18 -2.48 23.07
CA ASP A 111 1.63 -1.12 22.75
C ASP A 111 2.57 -1.16 21.54
N ALA A 112 2.39 -0.25 20.58
CA ALA A 112 3.22 -0.19 19.39
C ALA A 112 4.69 0.06 19.75
N MET A 113 4.96 0.91 20.74
CA MET A 113 6.35 1.18 21.15
C MET A 113 7.03 -0.07 21.71
N ALA A 114 6.31 -0.91 22.47
CA ALA A 114 6.84 -2.17 22.96
C ALA A 114 7.23 -3.13 21.81
N ILE A 115 6.36 -3.25 20.79
CA ILE A 115 6.67 -4.01 19.57
C ILE A 115 7.92 -3.44 18.90
N ILE A 116 8.01 -2.12 18.73
CA ILE A 116 9.12 -1.49 18.03
C ILE A 116 10.45 -1.63 18.78
N TYR A 117 10.48 -1.50 20.11
CA TYR A 117 11.68 -1.75 20.90
C TYR A 117 12.16 -3.19 20.76
N TYR A 118 11.23 -4.14 20.87
CA TYR A 118 11.52 -5.55 20.64
C TYR A 118 12.10 -5.81 19.24
N LEU A 119 11.53 -5.22 18.19
CA LEU A 119 12.08 -5.37 16.84
C LEU A 119 13.45 -4.71 16.67
N ARG A 120 13.71 -3.58 17.35
CA ARG A 120 15.00 -2.88 17.29
C ARG A 120 16.14 -3.74 17.85
N ASP A 121 15.89 -4.49 18.91
CA ASP A 121 16.87 -5.43 19.49
C ASP A 121 17.27 -6.53 18.50
N HIS A 122 16.42 -6.83 17.52
CA HIS A 122 16.66 -7.83 16.47
C HIS A 122 16.91 -7.22 15.08
N LYS A 123 17.11 -5.91 14.97
CA LYS A 123 17.20 -5.17 13.70
C LYS A 123 18.20 -5.80 12.72
N ALA A 124 19.43 -6.04 13.17
CA ALA A 124 20.48 -6.56 12.29
C ALA A 124 20.12 -7.92 11.68
N SER A 125 19.48 -8.79 12.46
CA SER A 125 19.02 -10.11 12.01
C SER A 125 17.81 -10.01 11.08
N ILE A 126 16.86 -9.12 11.36
CA ILE A 126 15.72 -8.88 10.47
C ILE A 126 16.20 -8.41 9.09
N TYR A 127 17.18 -7.49 9.05
CA TYR A 127 17.70 -6.93 7.80
C TYR A 127 18.49 -7.96 7.00
N SER A 128 19.26 -8.84 7.66
CA SER A 128 20.02 -9.89 6.97
C SER A 128 19.12 -10.99 6.37
N LEU A 129 17.89 -11.12 6.85
CA LEU A 129 16.88 -12.08 6.36
C LEU A 129 16.00 -11.53 5.23
N LEU A 130 16.17 -10.26 4.84
CA LEU A 130 15.41 -9.69 3.73
C LEU A 130 15.80 -10.35 2.40
N PRO A 131 14.82 -10.71 1.56
CA PRO A 131 15.10 -11.11 0.18
C PRO A 131 15.91 -10.04 -0.57
N SER A 132 16.85 -10.46 -1.41
CA SER A 132 17.77 -9.53 -2.12
C SER A 132 17.07 -8.51 -3.01
N TRP A 133 15.86 -8.81 -3.50
CA TRP A 133 15.05 -7.92 -4.33
C TRP A 133 14.20 -6.92 -3.53
N THR A 134 14.15 -7.04 -2.19
CA THR A 134 13.21 -6.24 -1.38
C THR A 134 13.49 -4.75 -1.48
N THR A 135 14.76 -4.33 -1.48
CA THR A 135 15.12 -2.91 -1.60
C THR A 135 14.62 -2.31 -2.92
N GLU A 136 14.80 -3.01 -4.05
CA GLU A 136 14.35 -2.56 -5.37
C GLU A 136 12.83 -2.33 -5.45
N VAL A 137 12.05 -3.16 -4.75
CA VAL A 137 10.59 -3.07 -4.73
C VAL A 137 10.13 -1.96 -3.78
N LEU A 138 10.71 -1.86 -2.58
CA LEU A 138 10.22 -0.96 -1.54
C LEU A 138 10.69 0.50 -1.70
N THR A 139 11.78 0.79 -2.41
CA THR A 139 12.24 2.17 -2.66
C THR A 139 11.17 3.04 -3.34
N GLN A 140 10.31 2.42 -4.15
CA GLN A 140 9.22 3.08 -4.87
C GLN A 140 8.11 3.63 -3.94
N LEU A 141 8.05 3.17 -2.69
CA LEU A 141 7.15 3.75 -1.68
C LEU A 141 7.54 5.21 -1.38
N ASN A 142 8.85 5.49 -1.32
CA ASN A 142 9.37 6.82 -1.01
C ASN A 142 9.18 7.80 -2.18
N GLU A 143 9.25 7.31 -3.43
CA GLU A 143 9.04 8.13 -4.63
C GLU A 143 7.61 8.66 -4.75
N THR A 144 6.63 7.89 -4.29
CA THR A 144 5.21 8.28 -4.33
C THR A 144 4.93 9.42 -3.35
N TYR A 145 5.52 9.36 -2.15
CA TYR A 145 5.45 10.43 -1.16
C TYR A 145 6.04 11.76 -1.67
N ILE A 146 7.17 11.71 -2.39
CA ILE A 146 7.78 12.91 -2.99
C ILE A 146 6.85 13.54 -4.02
N LYS A 147 6.19 12.73 -4.85
CA LYS A 147 5.29 13.24 -5.90
C LYS A 147 4.03 13.89 -5.32
N GLU A 148 3.44 13.31 -4.27
CA GLU A 148 2.28 13.90 -3.58
C GLU A 148 2.64 15.20 -2.85
N GLN A 149 3.78 15.24 -2.16
CA GLN A 149 4.27 16.49 -1.55
C GLN A 149 4.54 17.59 -2.57
N LEU A 150 5.08 17.27 -3.75
CA LEU A 150 5.32 18.28 -4.80
C LEU A 150 4.03 18.85 -5.41
N LEU A 151 2.92 18.09 -5.36
CA LEU A 151 1.61 18.56 -5.81
C LEU A 151 0.94 19.46 -4.75
N ASP A 152 1.13 19.18 -3.46
CA ASP A 152 0.64 20.01 -2.35
C ASP A 152 1.48 21.28 -2.10
N VAL A 153 2.71 21.35 -2.63
CA VAL A 153 3.62 22.51 -2.50
C VAL A 153 3.56 23.43 -3.74
N ILE A 154 2.41 23.50 -4.43
CA ILE A 154 2.12 24.63 -5.32
C ILE A 154 1.51 25.75 -4.44
N PRO A 155 2.25 26.81 -4.06
CA PRO A 155 1.66 27.92 -3.34
C PRO A 155 0.53 28.53 -4.19
N ALA A 156 -0.68 28.54 -3.63
CA ALA A 156 -1.80 29.27 -4.20
C ALA A 156 -1.41 30.74 -4.32
N ILE A 157 -1.13 31.19 -5.54
CA ILE A 157 -0.90 32.60 -5.84
C ILE A 157 -2.20 33.33 -5.48
N PRO A 158 -2.20 34.30 -4.55
CA PRO A 158 -3.42 35.03 -4.23
C PRO A 158 -3.84 35.84 -5.46
N ILE A 159 -4.95 35.45 -6.07
CA ILE A 159 -5.57 36.13 -7.21
C ILE A 159 -6.16 37.44 -6.67
N VAL A 160 -5.44 38.55 -6.88
CA VAL A 160 -5.99 39.90 -6.67
C VAL A 160 -7.14 40.10 -7.68
N PRO A 161 -8.36 40.44 -7.26
CA PRO A 161 -9.48 40.61 -8.18
C PRO A 161 -9.25 41.84 -9.07
N PRO A 162 -9.51 41.76 -10.39
CA PRO A 162 -9.27 42.89 -11.29
C PRO A 162 -10.31 43.99 -11.08
N THR A 163 -9.81 45.22 -10.88
CA THR A 163 -10.61 46.44 -10.81
C THR A 163 -11.30 46.73 -12.14
N LYS A 164 -12.62 46.84 -12.08
CA LYS A 164 -13.54 47.22 -13.16
C LYS A 164 -13.19 48.63 -13.67
N LYS A 165 -12.76 48.76 -14.93
CA LYS A 165 -12.72 50.06 -15.63
C LYS A 165 -13.57 50.01 -16.89
N GLN A 166 -14.66 50.75 -16.79
CA GLN A 166 -15.59 51.15 -17.84
C GLN A 166 -14.84 51.82 -19.01
N ASN A 167 -15.17 51.47 -20.26
CA ASN A 167 -15.62 52.45 -21.26
C ASN A 167 -16.13 51.78 -22.55
N LYS A 168 -17.23 52.38 -23.04
CA LYS A 168 -18.03 52.07 -24.23
C LYS A 168 -17.20 52.11 -25.52
N ILE A 169 -17.55 51.25 -26.49
CA ILE A 169 -17.84 51.59 -27.90
C ILE A 169 -18.78 50.48 -28.46
N PHE A 170 -19.96 50.91 -28.90
CA PHE A 170 -20.89 50.26 -29.84
C PHE A 170 -20.63 50.84 -31.25
N PRO A 171 -21.31 50.45 -32.36
CA PRO A 171 -21.88 49.16 -32.80
C PRO A 171 -21.53 48.84 -34.29
N LEU A 172 -21.96 47.67 -34.82
CA LEU A 172 -22.77 47.47 -36.05
C LEU A 172 -22.50 46.15 -36.81
N PHE A 173 -23.59 45.63 -37.39
CA PHE A 173 -23.75 44.55 -38.39
C PHE A 173 -24.05 43.13 -37.83
N THR A 174 -25.34 42.78 -37.64
CA THR A 174 -26.28 42.10 -38.59
C THR A 174 -26.05 40.58 -38.68
N VAL A 175 -26.90 39.78 -38.01
CA VAL A 175 -28.01 38.99 -38.60
C VAL A 175 -27.56 38.02 -39.71
N LEU A 176 -27.45 36.73 -39.39
CA LEU A 176 -28.10 35.60 -40.08
C LEU A 176 -27.68 34.27 -39.42
N PHE A 177 -28.56 33.68 -38.60
CA PHE A 177 -28.43 32.29 -38.16
C PHE A 177 -29.48 31.48 -38.92
N GLY A 178 -29.08 30.99 -40.09
CA GLY A 178 -29.91 30.15 -40.96
C GLY A 178 -29.55 28.68 -40.79
N PHE A 179 -30.53 27.90 -40.33
CA PHE A 179 -30.80 26.52 -40.72
C PHE A 179 -29.63 25.53 -40.78
N SER A 180 -29.46 24.75 -39.72
CA SER A 180 -28.89 23.40 -39.81
C SER A 180 -29.68 22.42 -38.93
N LEU A 181 -30.96 22.22 -39.25
CA LEU A 181 -31.82 21.20 -38.64
C LEU A 181 -32.34 20.17 -39.66
N ILE A 182 -31.74 20.08 -40.85
CA ILE A 182 -32.18 19.15 -41.91
C ILE A 182 -31.35 17.85 -41.93
N PHE A 183 -30.30 17.71 -41.12
CA PHE A 183 -29.43 16.52 -41.21
C PHE A 183 -29.85 15.30 -40.38
N LEU A 184 -30.95 15.36 -39.61
CA LEU A 184 -31.38 14.26 -38.73
C LEU A 184 -32.58 13.43 -39.23
N TYR A 185 -33.20 13.78 -40.37
CA TYR A 185 -34.37 13.04 -40.87
C TYR A 185 -34.04 11.94 -41.91
N HIS A 186 -32.80 11.83 -42.38
CA HIS A 186 -32.44 10.86 -43.44
C HIS A 186 -31.81 9.55 -42.92
N LEU A 187 -31.78 9.33 -41.60
CA LEU A 187 -31.18 8.14 -40.97
C LEU A 187 -32.19 7.15 -40.35
N SER A 188 -33.49 7.37 -40.55
CA SER A 188 -34.54 6.41 -40.16
C SER A 188 -35.29 5.94 -41.40
N LYS A 189 -34.63 5.08 -42.19
CA LYS A 189 -35.28 4.19 -43.14
C LYS A 189 -35.46 2.83 -42.47
#